data_AF-A0A497RJ25-F1
#
_entry.id   AF-A0A497RJ25-F1
#
_cell.length_a   1.000
_cell.length_b   1.000
_cell.length_c   1.000
_cell.angle_alpha   90.00
_cell.angle_beta   90.00
_cell.angle_gamma   90.00
#
_symmetry.space_group_name_H-M   'P 1'
#
loop_
_entity.id
_entity.type
_entity.pdbx_description
1 polymer ?
#
loop_
_entity_poly.entity_id
_entity_poly.type
_entity_poly.pdbx_seq_one_letter_code
_entity_poly.pdbx_strand_id
1 'polypeptide(L)'
;MIAKLDPEQRKMFGEGPTESLPQESKELGNRFEVLQQMQNIAAGLRRMGRYVPDAEDLFRRAYAATFPDAVFAHAAREIEEKLEKRSELVTEEPGGPTPASSTRVKLPGEDGVEISRETDAALDAVISRL
;
A
#
# COMPACT_ATOMS: atom_id res chain seq x y z
N MET A 1 4.72 -14.25 13.56
CA MET A 1 5.05 -13.86 12.18
C MET A 1 4.11 -14.54 11.19
N ILE A 2 4.21 -15.85 10.95
CA ILE A 2 3.29 -16.59 10.03
C ILE A 2 1.81 -16.44 10.44
N ALA A 3 1.49 -16.50 11.73
CA ALA A 3 0.11 -16.35 12.23
C ALA A 3 -0.55 -14.99 11.89
N LYS A 4 0.22 -13.97 11.54
CA LYS A 4 -0.25 -12.63 11.15
C LYS A 4 -0.56 -12.51 9.65
N LEU A 5 -0.22 -13.52 8.86
CA LEU A 5 -0.56 -13.57 7.43
C LEU A 5 -2.03 -13.90 7.23
N ASP A 6 -2.56 -13.57 6.05
CA ASP A 6 -3.92 -13.92 5.68
C ASP A 6 -4.16 -15.44 5.68
N PRO A 7 -5.39 -15.92 5.89
CA PRO A 7 -5.70 -17.35 5.93
C PRO A 7 -5.14 -18.16 4.75
N GLU A 8 -5.25 -17.64 3.53
CA GLU A 8 -4.72 -18.30 2.34
C GLU A 8 -3.19 -18.35 2.32
N GLN A 9 -2.54 -17.27 2.73
CA GLN A 9 -1.09 -17.21 2.80
C GLN A 9 -0.56 -18.15 3.89
N ARG A 10 -1.26 -18.25 5.03
CA ARG A 10 -0.93 -19.18 6.12
C ARG A 10 -0.96 -20.64 5.69
N LYS A 11 -1.89 -21.03 4.80
CA LYS A 11 -1.98 -22.40 4.30
C LYS A 11 -0.67 -22.88 3.66
N MET A 12 0.08 -21.99 3.01
CA MET A 12 1.37 -22.31 2.40
C MET A 12 2.44 -22.74 3.41
N PHE A 13 2.28 -22.39 4.69
CA PHE A 13 3.23 -22.71 5.74
C PHE A 13 2.76 -23.82 6.67
N GLY A 14 1.58 -24.39 6.44
CA GLY A 14 0.98 -25.38 7.34
C GLY A 14 0.62 -24.83 8.72
N GLU A 15 -0.11 -25.63 9.49
CA GLU A 15 -0.56 -25.26 10.83
C GLU A 15 0.41 -25.77 11.90
N GLY A 16 0.48 -25.04 13.02
CA GLY A 16 1.27 -25.46 14.18
C GLY A 16 2.77 -25.13 14.12
N PRO A 17 3.53 -25.58 15.13
CA PRO A 17 4.97 -25.35 15.23
C PRO A 17 5.74 -26.06 14.11
N THR A 18 6.95 -25.58 13.83
CA THR A 18 7.77 -26.15 12.73
C THR A 18 8.15 -27.60 12.99
N GLU A 19 8.32 -27.97 14.26
CA GLU A 19 8.69 -29.33 14.70
C GLU A 19 7.59 -30.36 14.47
N SER A 20 6.33 -29.94 14.32
CA SER A 20 5.21 -30.84 14.04
C SER A 20 4.96 -31.07 12.56
N LEU A 21 5.68 -30.37 11.68
CA LEU A 21 5.54 -30.54 10.24
C LEU A 21 6.35 -31.73 9.74
N PRO A 22 5.86 -32.50 8.75
CA PRO A 22 6.65 -33.56 8.12
C PRO A 22 7.93 -33.00 7.49
N GLN A 23 9.05 -33.71 7.63
CA GLN A 23 10.36 -33.26 7.13
C GLN A 23 10.40 -32.98 5.62
N GLU A 24 9.62 -33.72 4.85
CA GLU A 24 9.54 -33.57 3.39
C GLU A 24 8.31 -32.75 2.94
N SER A 25 7.62 -32.09 3.88
CA SER A 25 6.47 -31.25 3.55
C SER A 25 6.89 -29.97 2.82
N LYS A 26 6.08 -29.56 1.85
CA LYS A 26 6.29 -28.28 1.14
C LYS A 26 6.17 -27.10 2.11
N GLU A 27 5.30 -27.24 3.10
CA GLU A 27 5.07 -26.27 4.16
C GLU A 27 6.34 -25.99 4.97
N LEU A 28 7.09 -27.04 5.33
CA LEU A 28 8.37 -26.91 6.00
C LEU A 28 9.42 -26.27 5.07
N GLY A 29 9.45 -26.69 3.80
CA GLY A 29 10.29 -26.07 2.77
C GLY A 29 10.07 -24.57 2.65
N ASN A 30 8.80 -24.15 2.54
CA ASN A 30 8.41 -22.73 2.47
C ASN A 30 8.85 -21.95 3.72
N ARG A 31 8.73 -22.53 4.92
CA ARG A 31 9.24 -21.91 6.16
C ARG A 31 10.74 -21.71 6.10
N PHE A 32 11.47 -22.73 5.62
CA PHE A 32 12.93 -22.67 5.49
C PHE A 32 13.38 -21.63 4.46
N GLU A 33 12.73 -21.56 3.30
CA GLU A 33 13.04 -20.57 2.26
C GLU A 33 12.90 -19.14 2.77
N VAL A 34 11.83 -18.83 3.50
CA VAL A 34 11.65 -17.50 4.11
C VAL A 34 12.73 -17.22 5.14
N LEU A 35 13.06 -18.19 6.00
CA LEU A 35 14.14 -18.02 6.99
C LEU A 35 15.49 -17.78 6.33
N GLN A 36 15.81 -18.53 5.27
CA GLN A 36 17.03 -18.34 4.50
C GLN A 36 17.06 -16.93 3.89
N GLN A 37 15.94 -16.48 3.35
CA GLN A 37 15.84 -15.15 2.77
C GLN A 37 15.94 -14.03 3.81
N MET A 38 15.38 -14.21 5.01
CA MET A 38 15.60 -13.29 6.14
C MET A 38 17.09 -13.17 6.48
N GLN A 39 17.81 -14.29 6.54
CA GLN A 39 19.25 -14.30 6.80
C GLN A 39 20.02 -13.59 5.68
N ASN A 40 19.67 -13.83 4.41
CA ASN A 40 20.29 -13.19 3.27
C ASN A 40 20.13 -11.67 3.31
N ILE A 41 18.90 -11.19 3.59
CA ILE A 41 18.61 -9.75 3.71
C ILE A 41 19.38 -9.15 4.88
N ALA A 42 19.33 -9.78 6.06
CA ALA A 42 20.04 -9.30 7.24
C ALA A 42 21.56 -9.26 7.03
N ALA A 43 22.14 -10.30 6.43
CA ALA A 43 23.57 -10.36 6.11
C ALA A 43 23.97 -9.28 5.09
N GLY A 44 23.16 -9.08 4.04
CA GLY A 44 23.37 -8.02 3.06
C GLY A 44 23.37 -6.63 3.70
N LEU A 45 22.37 -6.34 4.55
CA LEU A 45 22.27 -5.06 5.26
C LEU A 45 23.48 -4.81 6.18
N ARG A 46 23.89 -5.83 6.97
CA ARG A 46 25.09 -5.74 7.82
C ARG A 46 26.35 -5.43 7.01
N ARG A 47 26.55 -6.12 5.88
CA ARG A 47 27.72 -5.92 5.01
C ARG A 47 27.76 -4.52 4.41
N MET A 48 26.60 -3.90 4.17
CA MET A 48 26.50 -2.51 3.71
C MET A 48 26.62 -1.47 4.84
N GLY A 49 26.82 -1.90 6.09
CA GLY A 49 26.79 -1.01 7.26
C GLY A 49 25.41 -0.39 7.51
N ARG A 50 24.34 -0.98 6.97
CA ARG A 50 22.97 -0.48 7.13
C ARG A 50 22.30 -1.13 8.34
N TYR A 51 21.31 -0.41 8.86
CA TYR A 51 20.44 -0.92 9.92
C TYR A 51 19.74 -2.21 9.47
N VAL A 52 19.74 -3.21 10.35
CA VAL A 52 18.99 -4.45 10.17
C VAL A 52 17.65 -4.27 10.88
N PRO A 53 16.52 -4.33 10.16
CA PRO A 53 15.18 -4.26 10.75
C PRO A 53 14.95 -5.34 11.79
N ASP A 54 13.88 -5.18 12.57
CA ASP A 54 13.42 -6.23 13.47
C ASP A 54 13.00 -7.50 12.71
N ALA A 55 12.76 -8.57 13.46
CA ALA A 55 12.42 -9.86 12.88
C ALA A 55 11.10 -9.83 12.08
N GLU A 56 10.13 -8.99 12.47
CA GLU A 56 8.84 -8.91 11.80
C GLU A 56 8.96 -8.20 10.45
N ASP A 57 9.71 -7.11 10.39
CA ASP A 57 10.04 -6.41 9.15
C ASP A 57 10.90 -7.25 8.22
N LEU A 58 11.90 -7.96 8.76
CA LEU A 58 12.70 -8.91 8.00
C LEU A 58 11.83 -10.01 7.42
N PHE A 59 10.89 -10.55 8.21
CA PHE A 59 9.96 -11.57 7.73
C PHE A 59 9.07 -11.05 6.62
N ARG A 60 8.47 -9.85 6.76
CA ARG A 60 7.65 -9.25 5.70
C ARG A 60 8.43 -9.06 4.40
N ARG A 61 9.66 -8.56 4.49
CA ARG A 61 10.54 -8.37 3.32
C ARG A 61 10.96 -9.69 2.70
N ALA A 62 11.31 -10.68 3.52
CA ALA A 62 11.69 -12.01 3.05
C ALA A 62 10.51 -12.71 2.37
N TYR A 63 9.33 -12.68 3.00
CA TYR A 63 8.10 -13.23 2.45
C TYR A 63 7.76 -12.62 1.09
N ALA A 64 7.81 -11.30 0.97
CA ALA A 64 7.56 -10.61 -0.30
C ALA A 64 8.60 -10.94 -1.38
N ALA A 65 9.85 -11.21 -0.99
CA ALA A 65 10.90 -11.61 -1.93
C ALA A 65 10.77 -13.07 -2.37
N THR A 66 10.33 -13.97 -1.49
CA THR A 66 10.19 -15.41 -1.77
C THR A 66 8.89 -15.72 -2.51
N PHE A 67 7.79 -15.06 -2.16
CA PHE A 67 6.45 -15.33 -2.70
C PHE A 67 5.79 -14.06 -3.26
N PRO A 68 6.35 -13.46 -4.32
CA PRO A 68 5.84 -12.23 -4.90
C PRO A 68 4.38 -12.39 -5.37
N ASP A 69 4.06 -13.51 -6.01
CA ASP A 69 2.71 -13.78 -6.54
C ASP A 69 1.66 -13.84 -5.43
N ALA A 70 1.99 -14.41 -4.27
CA ALA A 70 1.09 -14.48 -3.12
C ALA A 70 0.84 -13.11 -2.48
N VAL A 71 1.82 -12.19 -2.58
CA VAL A 71 1.66 -10.79 -2.17
C VAL A 71 0.81 -10.03 -3.18
N PHE A 72 1.06 -10.21 -4.48
CA PHE A 72 0.28 -9.57 -5.53
C PHE A 72 -1.18 -10.01 -5.51
N ALA A 73 -1.45 -11.31 -5.35
CA ALA A 73 -2.81 -11.83 -5.25
C ALA A 73 -3.56 -11.25 -4.04
N HIS A 74 -2.88 -11.10 -2.90
CA HIS A 74 -3.47 -10.46 -1.73
C HIS A 74 -3.78 -8.98 -1.97
N ALA A 75 -2.82 -8.22 -2.52
CA ALA A 75 -3.01 -6.81 -2.83
C ALA A 75 -4.13 -6.58 -3.85
N ALA A 76 -4.23 -7.43 -4.87
CA ALA A 76 -5.28 -7.37 -5.88
C ALA A 76 -6.67 -7.55 -5.25
N ARG A 77 -6.82 -8.55 -4.37
CA ARG A 77 -8.06 -8.79 -3.64
C ARG A 77 -8.42 -7.65 -2.70
N GLU A 78 -7.47 -7.07 -1.97
CA GLU A 78 -7.76 -5.90 -1.13
C GLU A 78 -8.28 -4.71 -1.94
N ILE A 79 -7.77 -4.53 -3.16
CA ILE A 79 -8.26 -3.50 -4.08
C ILE A 79 -9.67 -3.84 -4.55
N GLU A 80 -9.92 -5.09 -4.94
CA GLU A 80 -11.23 -5.58 -5.38
C GLU A 80 -12.29 -5.40 -4.29
N GLU A 81 -12.01 -5.81 -3.05
CA GLU A 81 -12.93 -5.64 -1.92
C GLU A 81 -13.22 -4.16 -1.63
N LYS A 82 -12.22 -3.29 -1.77
CA LYS A 82 -12.40 -1.82 -1.63
C LYS A 82 -13.23 -1.25 -2.78
N LEU A 83 -13.13 -1.81 -3.99
CA LEU A 83 -13.93 -1.41 -5.14
C LEU A 83 -15.38 -1.89 -5.01
N GLU A 84 -15.61 -3.12 -4.57
CA GLU A 84 -16.95 -3.66 -4.28
C GLU A 84 -17.67 -2.81 -3.23
N LYS A 85 -17.03 -2.56 -2.09
CA LYS A 85 -17.58 -1.68 -1.04
C LYS A 85 -17.91 -0.28 -1.54
N ARG A 86 -17.12 0.26 -2.47
CA ARG A 86 -17.42 1.55 -3.11
C ARG A 86 -18.61 1.46 -4.06
N SER A 87 -18.75 0.36 -4.80
CA SER A 87 -19.87 0.15 -5.71
C SER A 87 -21.20 0.03 -4.95
N GLU A 88 -21.19 -0.57 -3.75
CA GLU A 88 -22.33 -0.63 -2.84
C GLU A 88 -22.71 0.76 -2.29
N LEU A 89 -21.72 1.61 -2.01
CA LEU A 89 -21.95 2.99 -1.55
C LEU A 89 -22.47 3.93 -2.65
N VAL A 90 -22.30 3.59 -3.93
CA VAL A 90 -22.77 4.41 -5.07
C VAL A 90 -24.28 4.22 -5.36
N THR A 91 -24.98 3.36 -4.60
CA THR A 91 -26.45 3.17 -4.74
C THR A 91 -27.29 3.90 -3.69
N GLU A 92 -26.69 4.64 -2.75
CA GLU A 92 -27.44 5.67 -2.01
C GLU A 92 -27.44 6.96 -2.85
N GLU A 93 -28.43 7.08 -3.75
CA GLU A 93 -28.76 8.37 -4.36
C GLU A 93 -28.99 9.40 -3.24
N PRO A 94 -28.15 10.44 -3.08
CA PRO A 94 -28.62 11.61 -2.38
C PRO A 94 -29.74 12.21 -3.25
N GLY A 95 -30.91 12.41 -2.63
CA GLY A 95 -32.12 12.90 -3.27
C GLY A 95 -31.86 14.00 -4.30
N GLY A 96 -32.69 13.96 -5.35
CA GLY A 96 -32.57 14.78 -6.56
C GLY A 96 -32.34 16.28 -6.35
N PRO A 97 -32.12 17.02 -7.47
CA PRO A 97 -31.61 18.37 -7.43
C PRO A 97 -32.56 19.33 -6.72
N THR A 98 -32.26 19.66 -5.46
CA THR A 98 -32.84 20.85 -4.83
C THR A 98 -32.15 22.08 -5.44
N PRO A 99 -32.87 22.98 -6.13
CA PRO A 99 -32.27 24.18 -6.69
C PRO A 99 -31.72 25.07 -5.58
N ALA A 100 -30.55 25.63 -5.84
CA ALA A 100 -29.77 26.45 -4.92
C ALA A 100 -30.62 27.51 -4.17
N SER A 101 -30.69 27.41 -2.85
CA SER A 101 -30.92 28.57 -2.01
C SER A 101 -29.57 29.25 -1.79
N SER A 102 -29.33 30.34 -2.51
CA SER A 102 -28.16 31.19 -2.30
C SER A 102 -28.28 31.88 -0.93
N THR A 103 -27.79 31.25 0.13
CA THR A 103 -27.52 31.96 1.37
C THR A 103 -26.17 32.64 1.21
N ARG A 104 -26.21 33.88 0.74
CA ARG A 104 -25.08 34.81 0.69
C ARG A 104 -24.59 35.04 2.12
N VAL A 105 -23.58 34.30 2.56
CA VAL A 105 -22.83 34.62 3.77
C VAL A 105 -21.99 35.86 3.47
N LYS A 106 -22.38 37.00 4.04
CA LYS A 106 -21.57 38.23 4.02
C LYS A 106 -20.43 38.05 5.02
N LEU A 107 -19.23 37.73 4.53
CA LEU A 107 -18.01 37.77 5.33
C LEU A 107 -17.64 39.25 5.59
N PRO A 108 -17.38 39.67 6.84
CA PRO A 108 -16.88 41.00 7.13
C PRO A 108 -15.35 41.00 6.92
N GLY A 109 -14.87 41.80 5.96
CA GLY A 109 -13.44 41.98 5.70
C GLY A 109 -13.08 41.88 4.22
N GLU A 110 -13.79 42.63 3.37
CA GLU A 110 -13.33 42.93 2.01
C GLU A 110 -12.28 44.04 2.12
N ASP A 111 -11.00 43.68 2.09
CA ASP A 111 -9.99 44.51 1.45
C ASP A 111 -9.60 43.76 0.17
N GLY A 112 -10.11 44.26 -0.95
CA GLY A 112 -9.93 43.68 -2.27
C GLY A 112 -8.46 43.64 -2.68
N VAL A 113 -8.00 42.47 -3.07
CA VAL A 113 -6.83 42.34 -3.94
C VAL A 113 -7.31 41.71 -5.23
N GLU A 114 -7.54 42.57 -6.23
CA GLU A 114 -7.67 42.17 -7.62
C GLU A 114 -6.33 41.60 -8.07
N ILE A 115 -6.24 40.28 -8.25
CA ILE A 115 -5.11 39.69 -8.96
C ILE A 115 -5.47 39.67 -10.45
N SER A 116 -5.13 40.76 -11.12
CA SER A 116 -5.19 40.92 -12.57
C SER A 116 -4.43 39.79 -13.26
N ARG A 117 -5.06 39.22 -14.29
CA ARG A 117 -4.46 38.25 -15.23
C ARG A 117 -3.37 38.94 -16.05
N GLU A 118 -2.16 39.02 -15.52
CA GLU A 118 -0.96 39.42 -16.27
C GLU A 118 0.26 38.62 -15.80
N THR A 119 0.29 37.31 -16.07
CA THR A 119 1.55 36.56 -16.14
C THR A 119 1.43 35.41 -17.15
N ASP A 120 1.08 35.73 -18.40
CA ASP A 120 1.15 34.76 -19.52
C ASP A 120 2.31 35.08 -20.50
N ALA A 121 3.06 36.16 -20.28
CA ALA A 121 4.19 36.54 -21.13
C ALA A 121 5.57 36.11 -20.58
N ALA A 122 5.64 35.61 -19.34
CA ALA A 122 6.91 35.24 -18.71
C ALA A 122 7.32 33.77 -18.91
N LEU A 123 6.40 32.89 -19.32
CA LEU A 123 6.72 31.48 -19.60
C LEU A 123 7.26 31.24 -21.01
N ASP A 124 6.82 32.03 -22.01
CA ASP A 124 7.26 31.88 -23.40
C ASP A 124 8.72 32.32 -23.63
N ALA A 125 9.24 33.25 -22.82
CA ALA A 125 10.64 33.68 -22.92
C ALA A 125 11.64 32.64 -22.36
N VAL A 126 11.19 31.71 -21.50
CA VAL A 126 12.02 30.67 -20.90
C VAL A 126 12.09 29.43 -21.81
N ILE A 127 11.01 29.13 -22.53
CA ILE A 127 10.94 27.97 -23.43
C ILE A 127 11.74 28.20 -24.73
N SER A 128 11.90 29.45 -25.19
CA SER A 128 12.68 29.76 -26.41
C SER A 128 14.21 29.82 -26.20
N ARG A 129 14.73 29.42 -25.03
CA ARG A 129 16.18 29.37 -24.74
C ARG A 129 16.71 27.99 -24.33
N LEU A 130 15.90 26.94 -24.55
CA LEU A 130 16.35 25.54 -24.61
C LEU A 130 16.34 25.07 -26.07
#